data_AF-X1VV14-F1
#
_entry.id   AF-X1VV14-F1
#
_cell.length_a   1.000
_cell.length_b   1.000
_cell.length_c   1.000
_cell.angle_alpha   90.00
_cell.angle_beta   90.00
_cell.angle_gamma   90.00
#
_symmetry.space_group_name_H-M   'P 1'
#
loop_
_entity.id
_entity.type
_entity.pdbx_description
1 polymer ?
#
loop_
_entity_poly.entity_id
_entity_poly.type
_entity_poly.pdbx_seq_one_letter_code
_entity_poly.pdbx_strand_id
1 'polypeptide(L)'
;MMEDLRNNLTVLDLDIEGIPEKTKEFEELLDKLKIISEKEINNISLNNEQHELIWNIGEKLTSLKEFPSEILEKITSDTDEKMEIVADVHTDVNTEGRIQA
;
A
#
# COMPACT_ATOMS: atom_id res chain seq x y z
N MET A 1 1.86 15.19 -0.01
CA MET A 1 1.89 14.28 -1.17
C MET A 1 0.54 13.60 -1.40
N MET A 2 0.06 12.74 -0.48
CA MET A 2 -1.26 12.11 -0.64
C MET A 2 -2.41 13.10 -0.40
N GLU A 3 -2.19 14.13 0.43
CA GLU A 3 -3.05 15.32 0.49
C GLU A 3 -3.17 16.04 -0.86
N ASP A 4 -2.05 16.25 -1.56
CA ASP A 4 -2.04 16.85 -2.90
C ASP A 4 -2.76 15.97 -3.91
N LEU A 5 -2.63 14.63 -3.79
CA LEU A 5 -3.37 13.67 -4.61
C LEU A 5 -4.89 13.81 -4.41
N ARG A 6 -5.37 13.85 -3.15
CA ARG A 6 -6.79 14.09 -2.84
C ARG A 6 -7.27 15.42 -3.41
N ASN A 7 -6.53 16.51 -3.18
CA ASN A 7 -6.86 17.83 -3.73
C ASN A 7 -6.94 17.82 -5.26
N ASN A 8 -6.04 17.10 -5.94
CA ASN A 8 -6.08 16.95 -7.40
C ASN A 8 -7.29 16.15 -7.87
N LEU A 9 -7.70 15.09 -7.16
CA LEU A 9 -8.92 14.33 -7.48
C LEU A 9 -10.17 15.20 -7.37
N THR A 10 -10.29 16.01 -6.30
CA THR A 10 -11.35 17.02 -6.15
C THR A 10 -11.34 18.05 -7.28
N VAL A 11 -10.17 18.58 -7.66
CA VAL A 11 -10.03 19.57 -8.75
C VAL A 11 -10.40 18.99 -10.12
N LEU A 12 -10.22 17.69 -10.32
CA LEU A 12 -10.53 16.99 -11.57
C LEU A 12 -11.98 16.44 -11.63
N ASP A 13 -12.79 16.67 -10.60
CA ASP A 13 -14.14 16.09 -10.44
C ASP A 13 -14.11 14.53 -10.44
N LEU A 14 -12.99 13.97 -10.00
CA LEU A 14 -12.73 12.52 -9.84
C LEU A 14 -12.82 12.09 -8.37
N ASP A 15 -13.49 12.90 -7.55
CA ASP A 15 -13.64 12.72 -6.10
C ASP A 15 -14.72 11.66 -5.76
N ILE A 16 -14.57 10.48 -6.36
CA ILE A 16 -15.51 9.38 -6.23
C ILE A 16 -15.52 8.92 -4.76
N GLU A 17 -16.70 9.01 -4.14
CA GLU A 17 -16.96 8.58 -2.75
C GLU A 17 -16.28 7.24 -2.44
N GLY A 18 -15.46 7.19 -1.37
CA GLY A 18 -14.64 6.03 -1.00
C GLY A 18 -13.18 6.10 -1.45
N ILE A 19 -12.86 6.80 -2.55
CA ILE A 19 -11.46 6.97 -3.01
C ILE A 19 -10.65 7.86 -2.06
N PRO A 20 -11.14 9.04 -1.59
CA PRO A 20 -10.41 9.87 -0.63
C PRO A 20 -10.15 9.14 0.71
N GLU A 21 -11.13 8.37 1.18
CA GLU A 21 -11.05 7.55 2.40
C GLU A 21 -9.95 6.50 2.26
N LYS A 22 -10.00 5.68 1.20
CA LYS A 22 -8.99 4.65 0.92
C LYS A 22 -7.59 5.23 0.71
N THR A 23 -7.50 6.39 0.06
CA THR A 23 -6.24 7.14 -0.10
C THR A 23 -5.66 7.57 1.24
N LYS A 24 -6.51 7.97 2.20
CA LYS A 24 -6.10 8.32 3.57
C LYS A 24 -5.74 7.08 4.40
N GLU A 25 -6.51 6.01 4.33
CA GLU A 25 -6.19 4.73 5.00
C GLU A 25 -4.82 4.20 4.55
N PHE A 26 -4.48 4.34 3.26
CA PHE A 26 -3.18 3.97 2.72
C PHE A 26 -2.05 4.91 3.17
N GLU A 27 -2.27 6.23 3.22
CA GLU A 27 -1.31 7.20 3.80
C GLU A 27 -1.00 6.84 5.27
N GLU A 28 -2.01 6.56 6.08
CA GLU A 28 -1.84 6.14 7.48
C GLU A 28 -1.14 4.77 7.62
N LEU A 29 -1.27 3.87 6.64
CA LEU A 29 -0.54 2.60 6.62
C LEU A 29 0.94 2.81 6.34
N LEU A 30 1.28 3.65 5.36
CA LEU A 30 2.66 3.98 5.00
C LEU A 30 3.39 4.68 6.16
N ASP A 31 2.75 5.61 6.87
CA ASP A 31 3.34 6.25 8.06
C ASP A 31 3.64 5.23 9.19
N LYS A 32 2.73 4.27 9.43
CA LYS A 32 2.95 3.20 10.42
C LYS A 32 4.11 2.29 10.02
N LEU A 33 4.22 1.93 8.73
CA LEU A 33 5.35 1.16 8.21
C LEU A 33 6.68 1.93 8.31
N LYS A 34 6.69 3.23 7.98
CA LYS A 34 7.86 4.10 8.15
C LYS A 34 8.36 4.10 9.60
N ILE A 35 7.46 4.29 10.57
CA ILE A 35 7.81 4.27 12.01
C ILE A 35 8.39 2.90 12.43
N ILE A 36 7.90 1.81 11.84
CA ILE A 36 8.46 0.46 12.06
C ILE A 36 9.88 0.38 11.48
N SER A 37 10.09 0.74 10.22
CA SER A 37 11.41 0.69 9.59
C SER A 37 12.43 1.61 10.28
N GLU A 38 12.02 2.79 10.73
CA GLU A 38 12.86 3.68 11.55
C GLU A 38 13.28 3.02 12.87
N LYS A 39 12.38 2.27 13.53
CA LYS A 39 12.75 1.49 14.74
C LYS A 39 13.70 0.35 14.43
N GLU A 40 13.44 -0.43 13.37
CA GLU A 40 14.27 -1.58 12.99
C GLU A 40 15.70 -1.15 12.63
N ILE A 41 15.86 -0.09 11.84
CA ILE A 41 17.18 0.49 11.50
C ILE A 41 17.95 0.92 12.77
N ASN A 42 17.25 1.47 13.76
CA ASN A 42 17.83 1.90 15.03
C ASN A 42 17.95 0.75 16.07
N ASN A 43 17.67 -0.50 15.69
CA ASN A 43 17.64 -1.67 16.59
C ASN A 43 16.71 -1.50 17.82
N ILE A 44 15.64 -0.71 17.67
CA ILE A 44 14.62 -0.49 18.69
C ILE A 44 13.58 -1.61 18.57
N SER A 45 13.29 -2.32 19.67
CA SER A 45 12.26 -3.36 19.70
C SER A 45 10.90 -2.82 19.27
N LEU A 46 10.24 -3.56 18.38
CA LEU A 46 8.84 -3.33 18.02
C LEU A 46 7.92 -3.81 19.15
N ASN A 47 6.70 -3.26 19.21
CA ASN A 47 5.66 -3.76 20.10
C ASN A 47 4.78 -4.81 19.38
N ASN A 48 3.89 -5.48 20.13
CA ASN A 48 3.03 -6.53 19.58
C ASN A 48 2.12 -6.02 18.44
N GLU A 49 1.57 -4.81 18.56
CA GLU A 49 0.71 -4.19 17.54
C GLU A 49 1.46 -3.93 16.22
N GLN A 50 2.74 -3.56 16.31
CA GLN A 50 3.62 -3.37 15.16
C GLN A 50 3.96 -4.70 14.49
N HIS A 51 4.24 -5.76 15.27
CA HIS A 51 4.40 -7.10 14.71
C HIS A 51 3.12 -7.63 14.06
N GLU A 52 1.96 -7.41 14.67
CA GLU A 52 0.65 -7.76 14.12
C GLU A 52 0.33 -6.97 12.83
N LEU A 53 0.74 -5.69 12.76
CA LEU A 53 0.60 -4.87 11.55
C LEU A 53 1.41 -5.44 10.38
N ILE A 54 2.65 -5.87 10.63
CA ILE A 54 3.52 -6.49 9.61
C ILE A 54 2.93 -7.85 9.19
N TRP A 55 2.50 -8.67 10.15
CA TRP A 55 1.95 -10.00 9.90
C TRP A 55 0.67 -9.94 9.05
N ASN A 56 -0.25 -9.02 9.38
CA ASN A 56 -1.53 -8.84 8.70
C ASN A 56 -1.45 -7.82 7.54
N ILE A 57 -0.26 -7.51 7.01
CA ILE A 57 -0.09 -6.48 5.97
C ILE A 57 -0.80 -6.85 4.66
N GLY A 58 -0.79 -8.14 4.30
CA GLY A 58 -1.43 -8.64 3.07
C GLY A 58 -2.96 -8.48 3.10
N GLU A 59 -3.59 -8.75 4.23
CA GLU A 59 -5.04 -8.55 4.42
C GLU A 59 -5.41 -7.07 4.33
N LYS A 60 -4.61 -6.19 4.97
CA LYS A 60 -4.80 -4.73 4.91
C LYS A 60 -4.66 -4.19 3.48
N LEU A 61 -3.63 -4.62 2.75
CA LEU A 61 -3.46 -4.22 1.34
C LEU A 61 -4.58 -4.77 0.44
N THR A 62 -5.09 -5.96 0.73
CA THR A 62 -6.25 -6.53 0.02
C THR A 62 -7.49 -5.66 0.24
N SER A 63 -7.81 -5.35 1.50
CA SER A 63 -8.97 -4.49 1.85
C SER A 63 -8.84 -3.03 1.39
N LEU A 64 -7.62 -2.56 1.10
CA LEU A 64 -7.39 -1.25 0.46
C LEU A 64 -7.62 -1.26 -1.05
N LYS A 65 -7.49 -2.43 -1.70
CA LYS A 65 -7.78 -2.64 -3.13
C LYS A 65 -9.27 -2.96 -3.38
N GLU A 66 -9.98 -3.44 -2.38
CA GLU A 66 -11.40 -3.77 -2.48
C GLU A 66 -12.27 -2.50 -2.50
N PHE A 67 -13.01 -2.33 -3.60
CA PHE A 67 -13.99 -1.26 -3.79
C PHE A 67 -15.39 -1.87 -4.08
N PRO A 68 -16.47 -1.24 -3.59
CA PRO A 68 -17.84 -1.50 -4.05
C PRO A 68 -17.97 -1.51 -5.58
N SER A 69 -18.88 -2.33 -6.10
CA SER A 69 -19.14 -2.46 -7.54
C SER A 69 -19.53 -1.13 -8.20
N GLU A 70 -20.28 -0.27 -7.50
CA GLU A 70 -20.70 1.05 -7.99
C GLU A 70 -19.54 2.06 -8.09
N ILE A 71 -18.41 1.78 -7.43
CA ILE A 71 -17.16 2.54 -7.54
C ILE A 71 -16.29 1.93 -8.62
N LEU A 72 -16.16 0.59 -8.66
CA LEU A 72 -15.45 -0.12 -9.73
C LEU A 72 -15.96 0.29 -11.12
N GLU A 73 -17.27 0.26 -11.36
CA GLU A 73 -17.87 0.70 -12.64
C GLU A 73 -17.53 2.15 -13.06
N LYS A 74 -17.14 3.01 -12.10
CA LYS A 74 -16.72 4.40 -12.37
C LYS A 74 -15.22 4.56 -12.59
N ILE A 75 -14.39 3.64 -12.08
CA ILE A 75 -12.92 3.73 -12.15
C ILE A 75 -12.28 2.71 -13.10
N THR A 76 -12.95 1.61 -13.44
CA THR A 76 -12.44 0.62 -14.39
C THR A 76 -12.95 0.89 -15.80
N SER A 77 -12.03 1.09 -16.74
CA SER A 77 -12.30 1.03 -18.17
C SER A 77 -11.92 -0.35 -18.75
N ASP A 78 -12.38 -0.65 -19.98
CA ASP A 78 -11.97 -1.82 -20.79
C ASP A 78 -10.44 -1.91 -21.03
N THR A 79 -9.68 -0.86 -20.68
CA THR A 79 -8.21 -0.79 -20.75
C THR A 79 -7.56 -1.27 -19.47
N ASP A 80 -8.13 -0.95 -18.30
CA ASP A 80 -7.59 -1.32 -16.99
C ASP A 80 -7.69 -2.83 -16.75
N GLU A 81 -8.73 -3.47 -17.30
CA GLU A 81 -8.91 -4.93 -17.30
C GLU A 81 -7.75 -5.68 -17.99
N LYS A 82 -6.99 -5.00 -18.85
CA LYS A 82 -5.80 -5.55 -19.54
C LYS A 82 -4.49 -5.12 -18.89
N MET A 83 -4.53 -4.23 -17.90
CA MET A 83 -3.33 -3.77 -17.19
C MET A 83 -3.03 -4.72 -16.03
N GLU A 84 -2.69 -5.97 -16.39
CA GLU A 84 -2.07 -6.90 -15.46
C GLU A 84 -0.77 -6.27 -14.96
N ILE A 85 -0.79 -5.75 -13.73
CA ILE A 85 0.38 -5.14 -13.09
C ILE A 85 1.37 -6.27 -12.81
N VAL A 86 2.21 -6.55 -13.81
CA VAL A 86 3.46 -7.29 -13.64
C VAL A 86 4.37 -6.39 -12.81
N ALA A 87 4.11 -6.38 -11.50
CA ALA A 87 5.07 -5.93 -10.51
C ALA A 87 6.28 -6.84 -10.69
N ASP A 88 7.34 -6.29 -11.28
CA ASP A 88 8.60 -6.97 -11.47
C ASP A 88 9.27 -7.11 -10.10
N VAL A 89 8.85 -8.13 -9.35
CA VAL A 89 9.33 -8.40 -7.99
C VAL A 89 10.71 -9.04 -8.06
N HIS A 90 11.69 -8.25 -8.51
CA HIS A 90 13.07 -8.36 -8.07
C HIS A 90 13.15 -7.99 -6.58
N THR A 91 12.47 -8.78 -5.72
CA THR A 91 13.02 -9.07 -4.40
C THR A 91 14.37 -9.71 -4.67
N ASP A 92 15.39 -8.88 -4.60
CA ASP A 92 16.78 -9.30 -4.73
C ASP A 92 16.97 -10.40 -3.69
N VAL A 93 17.13 -11.63 -4.18
CA VAL A 93 17.39 -12.75 -3.30
C VAL A 93 18.77 -12.52 -2.73
N ASN A 94 18.81 -11.99 -1.50
CA ASN A 94 19.93 -12.07 -0.58
C ASN A 94 20.18 -13.54 -0.14
N THR A 95 20.08 -14.47 -1.10
CA THR A 95 20.89 -15.67 -1.18
C THR A 95 22.31 -15.22 -1.52
N GLU A 96 22.91 -14.48 -0.59
CA GLU A 96 24.35 -14.52 -0.41
C GLU A 96 24.70 -16.01 -0.37
N GLY A 97 25.47 -16.46 -1.35
CA GLY A 97 26.09 -17.77 -1.30
C GLY A 97 27.01 -17.76 -0.08
N ARG A 98 26.49 -18.23 1.05
CA ARG A 98 27.18 -18.19 2.34
C ARG A 98 28.49 -18.94 2.21
N ILE A 99 29.55 -18.16 2.10
CA ILE A 99 30.93 -18.61 2.20
C ILE A 99 31.04 -19.41 3.51
N GLN A 100 31.29 -20.71 3.41
CA GLN A 100 31.79 -21.52 4.50
C GLN A 100 33.08 -22.19 4.01
N ALA A 101 34.02 -22.28 4.94
CA ALA A 101 35.45 -22.53 4.70
C ALA A 101 35.77 -23.93 4.16
#